data_AF-A0A535NFP7-F1
#
_entry.id   AF-A0A535NFP7-F1
#
_cell.length_a   1.000
_cell.length_b   1.000
_cell.length_c   1.000
_cell.angle_alpha   90.00
_cell.angle_beta   90.00
_cell.angle_gamma   90.00
#
_symmetry.space_group_name_H-M   'P 1'
#
loop_
_entity.id
_entity.type
_entity.pdbx_description
1 polymer ?
#
loop_
_entity_poly.entity_id
_entity_poly.type
_entity_poly.pdbx_seq_one_letter_code
_entity_poly.pdbx_strand_id
1 'polypeptide(L)'
;MSATMTGIDFIAPIRTELEDFEQRLHATVRADLGPVADAMEQILEAGGKRLRPALVFLAARLGRPNGLDDVVRAAMAIEFIHNATLIHDDLIDGAPTRRGLRTIHET
;
A
#
# COMPACT_ATOMS: atom_id res chain seq x y z
N MET A 1 -0.84 22.86 16.20
CA MET A 1 -1.78 22.04 16.99
C MET A 1 -2.08 20.79 16.20
N SER A 2 -1.66 19.60 16.63
CA SER A 2 -2.33 18.36 16.25
C SER A 2 -1.90 17.24 17.19
N ALA A 3 -2.86 16.39 17.54
CA ALA A 3 -2.92 15.58 18.75
C ALA A 3 -1.73 14.64 18.98
N THR A 4 -1.25 14.62 20.22
CA THR A 4 -0.64 13.45 20.84
C THR A 4 -1.66 12.31 20.81
N MET A 5 -1.54 11.40 19.84
CA MET A 5 -2.12 10.07 19.97
C MET A 5 -1.26 9.29 20.96
N THR A 6 -1.69 9.24 22.22
CA THR A 6 -1.34 8.18 23.17
C THR A 6 -2.03 6.88 22.71
N GLY A 7 -1.75 6.45 21.49
CA GLY A 7 -2.29 5.25 20.86
C GLY A 7 -1.24 4.16 20.87
N ILE A 8 -1.65 2.92 21.13
CA ILE A 8 -0.80 1.74 20.96
C ILE A 8 -0.19 1.80 19.56
N ASP A 9 1.13 1.89 19.48
CA ASP A 9 1.88 1.73 18.22
C ASP A 9 1.84 0.25 17.81
N PHE A 10 0.71 -0.17 17.24
CA PHE A 10 0.45 -1.57 16.92
C PHE A 10 1.31 -2.09 15.76
N ILE A 11 1.96 -1.18 15.01
CA ILE A 11 2.90 -1.54 13.95
C ILE A 11 4.33 -1.73 14.48
N ALA A 12 4.63 -1.33 15.72
CA ALA A 12 5.95 -1.50 16.33
C ALA A 12 6.53 -2.92 16.16
N PRO A 13 5.75 -4.03 16.32
CA PRO A 13 6.29 -5.37 16.16
C PRO A 13 6.68 -5.74 14.73
N ILE A 14 6.15 -5.05 13.72
CA ILE A 14 6.30 -5.37 12.28
C ILE A 14 6.97 -4.23 11.50
N ARG A 15 7.63 -3.31 12.21
CA ARG A 15 8.18 -2.08 11.63
C ARG A 15 9.19 -2.38 10.52
N THR A 16 10.11 -3.31 10.79
CA THR A 16 11.16 -3.70 9.83
C THR A 16 10.56 -4.38 8.60
N GLU A 17 9.56 -5.23 8.78
CA GLU A 17 8.86 -5.89 7.68
C GLU A 17 8.09 -4.89 6.81
N LEU A 18 7.49 -3.86 7.41
CA LEU A 18 6.84 -2.77 6.67
C LEU A 18 7.83 -1.89 5.91
N GLU A 19 9.02 -1.64 6.47
CA GLU A 19 10.09 -0.90 5.79
C GLU A 19 10.63 -1.66 4.57
N ASP A 20 10.86 -2.98 4.71
CA ASP A 20 11.24 -3.86 3.59
C ASP A 20 10.14 -3.93 2.53
N PHE A 21 8.89 -4.06 2.98
CA PHE A 21 7.72 -4.02 2.09
C PHE A 21 7.65 -2.75 1.26
N GLU A 22 7.82 -1.57 1.86
CA GLU A 22 7.72 -0.30 1.13
C GLU A 22 8.82 -0.17 0.07
N GLN A 23 10.04 -0.60 0.39
CA GLN A 23 11.15 -0.63 -0.57
C GLN A 23 10.84 -1.54 -1.76
N ARG A 24 10.36 -2.76 -1.50
CA ARG A 24 10.01 -3.73 -2.54
C ARG A 24 8.81 -3.29 -3.37
N LEU A 25 7.83 -2.62 -2.75
CA LEU A 25 6.66 -2.06 -3.43
C LEU A 25 7.09 -1.03 -4.49
N HIS A 26 7.90 -0.04 -4.10
CA HIS A 26 8.41 0.96 -5.04
C HIS A 26 9.29 0.36 -6.14
N ALA A 27 10.13 -0.61 -5.80
CA ALA A 27 10.96 -1.30 -6.79
C ALA A 27 10.11 -2.06 -7.82
N THR A 28 9.07 -2.76 -7.36
CA THR A 28 8.20 -3.58 -8.22
C THR A 28 7.34 -2.72 -9.15
N VAL A 29 6.79 -1.61 -8.64
CA VAL A 29 6.00 -0.69 -9.48
C VAL A 29 6.83 -0.16 -10.65
N ARG A 30 8.10 0.18 -10.40
CA ARG A 30 9.01 0.69 -11.45
C ARG A 30 9.48 -0.37 -12.43
N ALA A 31 9.74 -1.58 -11.96
CA ALA A 31 10.36 -2.62 -12.77
C ALA A 31 9.36 -3.44 -13.59
N ASP A 32 8.17 -3.74 -13.02
CA ASP A 32 7.36 -4.87 -13.48
C ASP A 32 5.94 -4.51 -13.95
N LEU A 33 5.48 -3.26 -13.77
CA LEU A 33 4.09 -2.89 -14.06
C LEU A 33 3.84 -2.27 -15.44
N GLY A 34 4.87 -2.02 -16.24
CA GLY A 34 4.73 -1.57 -17.63
C GLY A 34 3.79 -0.36 -17.77
N PRO A 35 2.75 -0.40 -18.64
CA PRO A 35 1.86 0.75 -18.88
C PRO A 35 1.08 1.26 -17.66
N VAL A 36 0.93 0.45 -16.60
CA VAL A 36 0.22 0.87 -15.37
C VAL A 36 1.17 1.37 -14.28
N ALA A 37 2.48 1.40 -14.52
CA ALA A 37 3.47 1.88 -13.56
C ALA A 37 3.20 3.34 -13.15
N ASP A 38 3.00 4.25 -14.11
CA ASP A 38 2.78 5.67 -13.84
C ASP A 38 1.53 5.91 -12.96
N ALA A 39 0.44 5.21 -13.27
CA ALA A 39 -0.81 5.27 -12.51
C ALA A 39 -0.60 4.77 -11.06
N MET A 40 0.15 3.68 -10.91
CA MET A 40 0.47 3.12 -9.60
C MET A 40 1.42 4.02 -8.82
N GLU A 41 2.43 4.62 -9.46
CA GLU A 41 3.34 5.58 -8.83
C GLU A 41 2.57 6.78 -8.29
N GLN A 42 1.66 7.38 -9.07
CA GLN A 42 0.83 8.49 -8.62
C GLN A 42 0.00 8.14 -7.37
N ILE A 43 -0.57 6.94 -7.31
CA ILE A 43 -1.30 6.48 -6.12
C ILE A 43 -0.38 6.25 -4.92
N LEU A 44 0.83 5.74 -5.15
CA LEU A 44 1.82 5.59 -4.08
C LEU A 44 2.31 6.94 -3.56
N GLU A 45 2.51 7.93 -4.42
CA GLU A 45 2.84 9.31 -4.06
C GLU A 45 1.72 10.02 -3.29
N ALA A 46 0.46 9.72 -3.62
CA ALA A 46 -0.70 10.10 -2.80
C ALA A 46 -0.66 9.47 -1.39
N GLY A 47 0.28 8.58 -1.13
CA GLY A 47 0.58 7.97 0.16
C GLY A 47 -0.30 6.76 0.46
N GLY A 48 -0.54 6.50 1.75
CA GLY A 48 -1.39 5.41 2.20
C GLY A 48 -1.16 5.08 3.66
N LYS A 49 -2.18 4.52 4.31
CA LYS A 49 -2.05 4.08 5.71
C LYS A 49 -1.35 2.72 5.84
N ARG A 50 -1.15 2.00 4.72
CA ARG A 50 -0.61 0.63 4.66
C ARG A 50 -1.25 -0.34 5.66
N LEU A 51 -2.52 -0.12 6.00
CA LEU A 51 -3.22 -0.91 7.01
C LEU A 51 -3.38 -2.37 6.57
N ARG A 52 -3.62 -2.61 5.27
CA ARG A 52 -3.79 -3.97 4.74
C ARG A 52 -2.48 -4.77 4.78
N PRO A 53 -1.34 -4.28 4.27
CA PRO A 53 -0.03 -4.91 4.50
C PRO A 53 0.27 -5.15 5.98
N ALA A 54 0.02 -4.18 6.84
CA ALA A 54 0.25 -4.32 8.28
C ALA A 54 -0.54 -5.48 8.89
N LEU A 55 -1.81 -5.66 8.51
CA LEU A 55 -2.63 -6.79 8.96
C LEU A 55 -2.08 -8.14 8.46
N VAL A 56 -1.54 -8.19 7.24
CA VAL A 56 -0.90 -9.41 6.70
C VAL A 56 0.33 -9.80 7.54
N PHE A 57 1.22 -8.85 7.82
CA PHE A 57 2.40 -9.12 8.66
C PHE A 57 2.03 -9.51 10.09
N LEU A 58 1.04 -8.85 10.70
CA LEU A 58 0.56 -9.22 12.03
C LEU A 58 -0.06 -10.62 12.04
N ALA A 59 -0.87 -10.97 11.04
CA ALA A 59 -1.45 -12.30 10.90
C ALA A 59 -0.38 -13.39 10.70
N ALA A 60 0.66 -13.11 9.91
CA ALA A 60 1.77 -14.03 9.68
C ALA A 60 2.52 -14.39 10.97
N ARG A 61 2.60 -13.47 11.95
CA ARG A 61 3.19 -13.73 13.27
C ARG A 61 2.37 -14.68 14.14
N LEU A 62 1.07 -14.80 13.88
CA LEU A 62 0.20 -15.78 14.54
C LEU A 62 0.27 -17.16 13.87
N GLY A 63 0.77 -17.21 12.63
CA GLY A 63 0.92 -18.42 11.84
C GLY A 63 2.35 -18.95 11.80
N ARG A 64 2.60 -19.83 10.82
CA ARG A 64 3.92 -20.40 10.49
C ARG A 64 4.16 -20.28 8.99
N PRO A 65 4.46 -19.08 8.47
CA PRO A 65 4.77 -18.92 7.05
C PRO A 65 6.06 -19.65 6.70
N ASN A 66 6.21 -20.04 5.43
CA ASN A 66 7.42 -20.71 4.94
C ASN A 66 8.64 -19.77 4.88
N GLY A 67 8.40 -18.46 4.94
CA GLY A 67 9.43 -17.43 4.96
C GLY A 67 8.84 -16.02 4.85
N LEU A 68 9.66 -15.00 5.12
CA LEU A 68 9.24 -13.60 5.02
C LEU A 68 8.83 -13.22 3.59
N ASP A 69 9.52 -13.74 2.58
CA ASP A 69 9.22 -13.43 1.18
C ASP A 69 7.80 -13.80 0.75
N ASP A 70 7.25 -14.91 1.26
CA ASP A 70 5.87 -15.31 0.98
C ASP A 70 4.87 -14.33 1.62
N VAL A 71 5.17 -13.85 2.82
CA VAL A 71 4.35 -12.85 3.52
C VAL A 71 4.39 -11.51 2.78
N VAL A 72 5.57 -11.08 2.33
CA VAL A 72 5.77 -9.86 1.54
C VAL A 72 4.99 -9.97 0.22
N ARG A 73 5.08 -11.08 -0.52
CA ARG A 73 4.31 -11.29 -1.75
C ARG A 73 2.81 -11.21 -1.51
N ALA A 74 2.31 -11.81 -0.42
CA ALA A 74 0.90 -11.73 -0.06
C ALA A 74 0.48 -10.29 0.28
N ALA A 75 1.30 -9.55 1.03
CA ALA A 75 1.06 -8.15 1.34
C ALA A 75 1.05 -7.28 0.08
N MET A 76 1.97 -7.53 -0.88
CA MET A 76 2.04 -6.81 -2.15
C MET A 76 0.81 -7.06 -3.00
N ALA A 77 0.40 -8.32 -3.16
CA ALA A 77 -0.80 -8.68 -3.91
C ALA A 77 -2.04 -7.96 -3.37
N ILE A 78 -2.19 -7.93 -2.03
CA ILE A 78 -3.31 -7.25 -1.37
C ILE A 78 -3.26 -5.73 -1.60
N GLU A 79 -2.10 -5.09 -1.48
CA GLU A 79 -1.97 -3.64 -1.70
C GLU A 79 -2.18 -3.27 -3.18
N PHE A 80 -1.73 -4.09 -4.12
CA PHE A 80 -1.99 -3.87 -5.56
C PHE A 80 -3.47 -3.98 -5.90
N ILE A 81 -4.16 -5.01 -5.38
CA ILE A 81 -5.62 -5.11 -5.55
C ILE A 81 -6.30 -3.88 -4.94
N HIS A 82 -5.90 -3.47 -3.72
CA HIS A 82 -6.45 -2.28 -3.09
C HIS A 82 -6.27 -1.02 -3.95
N ASN A 83 -5.07 -0.78 -4.48
CA ASN A 83 -4.82 0.39 -5.31
C ASN A 83 -5.59 0.32 -6.62
N ALA A 84 -5.69 -0.86 -7.26
CA ALA A 84 -6.50 -1.05 -8.46
C ALA A 84 -7.98 -0.72 -8.22
N THR A 85 -8.56 -1.11 -7.08
CA THR A 85 -9.94 -0.71 -6.77
C THR A 85 -10.06 0.79 -6.59
N LEU A 86 -9.09 1.46 -5.95
CA LEU A 86 -9.13 2.92 -5.81
C LEU A 86 -9.12 3.66 -7.16
N ILE A 87 -8.32 3.19 -8.12
CA ILE A 87 -8.29 3.73 -9.49
C ILE A 87 -9.67 3.60 -10.14
N HIS A 88 -10.25 2.41 -10.06
CA HIS A 88 -11.56 2.14 -10.65
C HIS A 88 -12.66 2.93 -9.95
N ASP A 89 -12.63 3.04 -8.62
CA ASP A 89 -13.57 3.84 -7.85
C ASP A 89 -13.51 5.32 -8.29
N ASP A 90 -12.30 5.87 -8.41
CA ASP A 90 -12.12 7.26 -8.87
C ASP A 90 -12.75 7.48 -10.25
N LEU A 91 -12.52 6.56 -11.20
CA LEU A 91 -13.09 6.62 -12.54
C LEU A 91 -14.62 6.47 -12.54
N ILE A 92 -15.16 5.52 -11.78
CA ILE A 92 -16.60 5.25 -11.72
C ILE A 92 -17.34 6.42 -11.06
N ASP A 93 -16.76 7.00 -10.02
CA ASP A 93 -17.34 8.11 -9.27
C ASP A 93 -17.11 9.48 -9.93
N GLY A 94 -16.29 9.55 -10.98
CA GLY A 94 -15.87 10.81 -11.61
C GLY A 94 -15.15 11.73 -10.62
N ALA A 95 -14.38 11.15 -9.70
CA ALA A 95 -13.74 11.88 -8.61
C ALA A 95 -12.54 12.66 -9.14
N PRO A 96 -12.52 14.01 -9.07
CA PRO A 96 -11.44 14.78 -9.68
C PRO A 96 -10.11 14.72 -8.90
N THR A 97 -10.17 14.33 -7.61
CA THR A 97 -9.00 14.29 -6.72
C THR A 97 -9.07 13.12 -5.73
N ARG A 98 -7.90 12.57 -5.38
CA ARG A 98 -7.70 11.62 -4.29
C ARG A 98 -6.55 12.07 -3.41
N ARG A 99 -6.82 12.23 -2.11
CA ARG A 99 -5.84 12.70 -1.09
C ARG A 99 -5.12 14.01 -1.48
N GLY A 100 -5.82 14.91 -2.17
CA GLY A 100 -5.29 16.21 -2.59
C GLY A 100 -4.50 16.19 -3.90
N LEU A 101 -4.33 15.03 -4.55
CA LEU A 101 -3.76 14.91 -5.89
C LEU A 101 -4.86 14.65 -6.93
N ARG A 102 -4.63 15.06 -8.18
CA ARG A 102 -5.56 14.72 -9.30
C ARG A 102 -5.60 13.21 -9.48
N THR A 103 -6.77 12.68 -9.81
CA THR A 103 -6.95 11.26 -10.14
C THR A 103 -6.46 10.97 -11.55
N ILE A 104 -6.15 9.70 -11.83
CA ILE A 104 -5.52 9.29 -13.09
C ILE A 104 -6.41 9.56 -14.32
N HIS A 105 -7.73 9.45 -14.18
CA HIS A 105 -8.65 9.70 -15.31
C HIS A 105 -8.82 11.18 -15.63
N GLU A 106 -8.30 12.07 -14.77
CA GLU A 106 -8.27 13.51 -14.99
C GLU A 106 -6.92 13.98 -15.58
N THR A 107 -5.87 13.17 -15.53
CA THR A 107 -4.53 13.56 -16.03
C THR A 107 -4.39 13.56 -17.53
#